data_AF-A0AAR2KRQ8-F1
#
_entry.id   AF-A0AAR2KRQ8-F1
#
_cell.length_a   1.000
_cell.length_b   1.000
_cell.length_c   1.000
_cell.angle_alpha   90.00
_cell.angle_beta   90.00
_cell.angle_gamma   90.00
#
_symmetry.space_group_name_H-M   'P 1'
#
loop_
_entity.id
_entity.type
_entity.pdbx_description
1 polymer ?
#
loop_
_entity_poly.entity_id
_entity_poly.type
_entity_poly.pdbx_seq_one_letter_code
_entity_poly.pdbx_strand_id
1 'polypeptide(L)'
;VCPRSFAPSCLPQELLARSLVDSEMRSAPYEFPEDSPIEQLEEKRHRLERQISQDIRLEPEILLRAKQDFLKIDSTTDLEYLKEQDEVTVDYAPKEREFVVEREFQRVSISGEEKCGVPFTDLVDAAECVVRALFIREKYMSESLQGFCSTTARLLQELSDRPLHCSPQGAEPETPVDADAPVHPPVSDTHPYEGQEPSNLPPDVGYSCRMVSGVVHVYTKHSPMDKSTELDLPYPDLKEFIADMNVMMALIINGPVKSFCYRRLQYLSSKFQMHILLNEMKELAAQKKVPHRDFYNIRKVDTHIHASSCMNQKHLLRFIKRAMKKYPGEIVHMEGGRGQTLMEVFESMNLTAYDLSVDTLDMHADRNTFHRFDKFNAKYNPIGESILREIFIKTDNHIHGKYFAHIIKEVMSDLEESKYQNAELRLSIYGRSRDEWDKLAQWATTYSVYSDNVRWLVQIPRLYDVYHSKKQLANFQQMLENIFLPLFEVTVNPHSHPELHLLLQHVVGFDSVDDESKPEHHVFNLDSPLPENWTEEDNPPYSYYLYYTYANMTVLNHLRRLLCCSTYTISPKSVSPCLHSATTACSSVTIETLCRSISPAASWCRCPLMTHCSSTLPR
;
A
#
# COMPACT_ATOMS: atom_id res chain seq x y z
N VAL A 1 -4.93 24.17 38.25
CA VAL A 1 -6.32 24.43 37.78
C VAL A 1 -6.75 23.19 37.03
N CYS A 2 -7.75 22.45 37.52
CA CYS A 2 -8.18 21.17 36.96
C CYS A 2 -8.56 21.29 35.47
N PRO A 3 -8.18 20.34 34.59
CA PRO A 3 -8.70 20.30 33.23
C PRO A 3 -10.13 19.76 33.26
N ARG A 4 -11.03 20.46 32.57
CA ARG A 4 -12.45 20.13 32.48
C ARG A 4 -12.63 18.83 31.67
N SER A 5 -13.53 17.98 32.15
CA SER A 5 -14.05 16.80 31.46
C SER A 5 -14.47 17.12 30.03
N PHE A 6 -13.93 16.36 29.07
CA PHE A 6 -14.24 16.43 27.65
C PHE A 6 -15.71 16.06 27.39
N ALA A 7 -16.51 17.00 26.89
CA ALA A 7 -17.86 16.75 26.37
C ALA A 7 -17.80 16.72 24.83
N PRO A 8 -18.45 15.77 24.11
CA PRO A 8 -18.12 15.51 22.70
C PRO A 8 -18.91 16.30 21.64
N SER A 9 -19.81 17.23 21.99
CA SER A 9 -20.94 17.55 21.08
C SER A 9 -20.98 18.95 20.41
N CYS A 10 -20.01 19.86 20.60
CA CYS A 10 -20.12 21.23 20.04
C CYS A 10 -18.97 21.73 19.15
N LEU A 11 -17.83 21.03 19.10
CA LEU A 11 -16.61 21.51 18.44
C LEU A 11 -16.69 21.69 16.91
N PRO A 12 -17.40 20.85 16.13
CA PRO A 12 -17.48 21.06 14.68
C PRO A 12 -18.15 22.39 14.34
N GLN A 13 -19.24 22.73 15.04
CA GLN A 13 -19.93 24.02 14.91
C GLN A 13 -19.06 25.18 15.40
N GLU A 14 -18.27 24.99 16.45
CA GLU A 14 -17.37 26.01 16.99
C GLU A 14 -16.18 26.31 16.06
N LEU A 15 -15.61 25.28 15.41
CA LEU A 15 -14.55 25.42 14.41
C LEU A 15 -15.07 26.04 13.10
N LEU A 16 -16.27 25.63 12.66
CA LEU A 16 -16.97 26.24 11.51
C LEU A 16 -17.36 27.70 11.78
N ALA A 17 -17.83 28.02 12.98
CA ALA A 17 -18.19 29.38 13.37
C ALA A 17 -16.96 30.29 13.46
N ARG A 18 -15.84 29.81 14.01
CA ARG A 18 -14.56 30.58 14.02
C ARG A 18 -14.03 30.83 12.61
N SER A 19 -14.14 29.84 11.72
CA SER A 19 -13.78 29.98 10.30
C SER A 19 -14.58 31.07 9.56
N LEU A 20 -15.84 31.32 9.94
CA LEU A 20 -16.69 32.33 9.30
C LEU A 20 -16.41 33.75 9.81
N VAL A 21 -15.89 33.88 11.04
CA VAL A 21 -15.59 35.19 11.67
C VAL A 21 -14.23 35.74 11.22
N ASP A 22 -13.27 34.87 10.86
CA ASP A 22 -11.92 35.27 10.42
C ASP A 22 -11.80 35.60 8.91
N SER A 23 -12.92 35.63 8.17
CA SER A 23 -12.94 35.91 6.72
C SER A 23 -12.45 37.32 6.32
N GLU A 24 -12.23 38.23 7.27
CA GLU A 24 -11.74 39.59 6.99
C GLU A 24 -10.21 39.77 7.11
N MET A 25 -9.46 38.75 7.56
CA MET A 25 -7.98 38.82 7.58
C MET A 25 -7.36 37.99 6.45
N ARG A 26 -7.03 38.69 5.36
CA ARG A 26 -6.19 38.31 4.20
C ARG A 26 -5.39 37.00 4.40
N SER A 27 -5.92 35.88 3.90
CA SER A 27 -5.10 34.72 3.56
C SER A 27 -4.21 35.05 2.36
N ALA A 28 -2.90 34.85 2.48
CA ALA A 28 -1.99 35.02 1.35
C ALA A 28 -2.34 34.04 0.21
N PRO A 29 -2.31 34.49 -1.07
CA PRO A 29 -2.61 33.64 -2.21
C PRO A 29 -1.37 32.78 -2.48
N TYR A 30 -1.28 31.63 -1.81
CA TYR A 30 -0.32 30.62 -2.22
C TYR A 30 -0.94 29.88 -3.41
N GLU A 31 -0.53 30.27 -4.62
CA GLU A 31 -0.80 29.49 -5.83
C GLU A 31 -0.14 28.11 -5.68
N PHE A 32 -0.91 27.08 -6.01
CA PHE A 32 -0.37 25.73 -6.17
C PHE A 32 0.61 25.77 -7.34
N PRO A 33 1.86 25.28 -7.19
CA PRO A 33 2.62 24.88 -8.36
C PRO A 33 1.83 23.75 -9.02
N GLU A 34 1.33 23.97 -10.24
CA GLU A 34 0.67 22.91 -11.02
C GLU A 34 1.64 21.78 -11.39
N ASP A 35 2.95 22.05 -11.30
CA ASP A 35 4.01 21.12 -11.69
C ASP A 35 4.47 20.25 -10.52
N SER A 36 4.53 18.95 -10.78
CA SER A 36 4.99 17.96 -9.80
C SER A 36 6.50 18.12 -9.50
N PRO A 37 6.99 17.75 -8.29
CA PRO A 37 8.42 17.80 -7.96
C PRO A 37 9.31 16.97 -8.89
N ILE A 38 8.73 15.92 -9.50
CA ILE A 38 9.41 15.04 -10.47
C ILE A 38 9.63 15.78 -11.80
N GLU A 39 8.65 16.53 -12.29
CA GLU A 39 8.80 17.36 -13.49
C GLU A 39 9.86 18.45 -13.29
N GLN A 40 9.91 19.06 -12.10
CA GLN A 40 10.95 20.05 -11.80
C GLN A 40 12.36 19.45 -11.73
N LEU A 41 12.49 18.21 -11.23
CA LEU A 41 13.76 17.50 -11.18
C LEU A 41 14.20 17.03 -12.57
N GLU A 42 13.29 16.54 -13.40
CA GLU A 42 13.58 16.16 -14.79
C GLU A 42 13.90 17.37 -15.67
N GLU A 43 13.19 18.48 -15.49
CA GLU A 43 13.47 19.71 -16.23
C GLU A 43 14.81 20.33 -15.79
N LYS A 44 15.14 20.27 -14.49
CA LYS A 44 16.49 20.63 -13.99
C LYS A 44 17.56 19.69 -14.56
N ARG A 45 17.31 18.38 -14.63
CA ARG A 45 18.25 17.40 -15.20
C ARG A 45 18.49 17.67 -16.68
N HIS A 46 17.43 17.93 -17.45
CA HIS A 46 17.56 18.28 -18.87
C HIS A 46 18.19 19.64 -19.11
N ARG A 47 17.98 20.63 -18.23
CA ARG A 47 18.72 21.91 -18.29
C ARG A 47 20.21 21.70 -18.00
N LEU A 48 20.55 20.85 -17.03
CA LEU A 48 21.94 20.51 -16.71
C LEU A 48 22.61 19.72 -17.84
N GLU A 49 21.92 18.74 -18.44
CA GLU A 49 22.39 17.99 -19.61
C GLU A 49 22.62 18.93 -20.81
N ARG A 50 21.74 19.91 -21.04
CA ARG A 50 21.92 20.92 -22.10
C ARG A 50 23.09 21.86 -21.81
N GLN A 51 23.32 22.25 -20.56
CA GLN A 51 24.48 23.06 -20.16
C GLN A 51 25.78 22.28 -20.34
N ILE A 52 25.84 21.02 -19.88
CA ILE A 52 26.99 20.13 -20.08
C ILE A 52 27.26 19.93 -21.58
N SER A 53 26.22 19.74 -22.40
CA SER A 53 26.38 19.55 -23.84
C SER A 53 26.78 20.83 -24.60
N GLN A 54 26.59 22.02 -24.01
CA GLN A 54 27.06 23.31 -24.56
C GLN A 54 28.49 23.65 -24.14
N ASP A 55 28.93 23.18 -22.96
CA ASP A 55 30.28 23.42 -22.43
C ASP A 55 31.35 22.42 -22.96
N ILE A 56 30.96 21.32 -23.61
CA ILE A 56 31.89 20.36 -24.24
C ILE A 56 32.32 20.85 -25.64
N ARG A 57 33.05 21.96 -25.68
CA ARG A 57 33.85 22.39 -26.86
C ARG A 57 35.31 22.70 -26.46
N LEU A 58 35.91 21.88 -25.60
CA LEU A 58 37.33 21.97 -25.27
C LEU A 58 38.03 20.61 -25.40
N GLU A 59 39.28 20.66 -25.85
CA GLU A 59 40.01 19.60 -26.55
C GLU A 59 40.27 18.29 -25.76
N PRO A 60 40.39 17.13 -26.46
CA PRO A 60 40.51 15.80 -25.86
C PRO A 60 41.74 15.55 -24.95
N GLU A 61 42.79 16.36 -25.04
CA GLU A 61 44.04 16.12 -24.30
C GLU A 61 43.96 16.47 -22.80
N ILE A 62 43.09 17.42 -22.40
CA ILE A 62 42.94 17.83 -20.99
C ILE A 62 42.24 16.72 -20.17
N LEU A 63 41.28 16.03 -20.80
CA LEU A 63 40.52 14.92 -20.19
C LEU A 63 41.40 13.67 -19.97
N LEU A 64 42.38 13.43 -20.85
CA LEU A 64 43.30 12.29 -20.71
C LEU A 64 44.33 12.53 -19.60
N ARG A 65 44.80 13.78 -19.45
CA ARG A 65 45.72 14.18 -18.36
C ARG A 65 45.02 14.16 -17.00
N ALA A 66 43.80 14.69 -16.93
CA ALA A 66 42.98 14.65 -15.71
C ALA A 66 42.66 13.21 -15.27
N LYS A 67 42.40 12.29 -16.21
CA LYS A 67 42.23 10.86 -15.90
C LYS A 67 43.52 10.19 -15.41
N GLN A 68 44.68 10.51 -15.99
CA GLN A 68 45.95 9.92 -15.58
C GLN A 68 46.45 10.42 -14.23
N ASP A 69 46.14 11.67 -13.86
CA ASP A 69 46.51 12.24 -12.57
C ASP A 69 45.56 11.77 -11.45
N PHE A 70 44.27 11.53 -11.73
CA PHE A 70 43.31 10.97 -10.76
C PHE A 70 43.65 9.51 -10.37
N LEU A 71 44.12 8.69 -11.33
CA LEU A 71 44.45 7.28 -11.09
C LEU A 71 45.79 7.05 -10.37
N LYS A 72 46.69 8.05 -10.34
CA LYS A 72 48.01 7.92 -9.68
C LYS A 72 47.97 8.26 -8.19
N ILE A 73 47.04 9.11 -7.76
CA ILE A 73 46.98 9.63 -6.38
C ILE A 73 46.40 8.59 -5.41
N ASP A 74 45.48 7.73 -5.85
CA ASP A 74 44.79 6.75 -4.99
C ASP A 74 45.62 5.50 -4.65
N SER A 75 46.73 5.21 -5.33
CA SER A 75 47.45 3.94 -5.15
C SER A 75 48.67 3.99 -4.24
N THR A 76 49.32 5.15 -4.08
CA THR A 76 50.58 5.25 -3.32
C THR A 76 50.34 5.65 -1.87
N THR A 77 49.35 6.51 -1.59
CA THR A 77 49.08 7.03 -0.25
C THR A 77 48.32 6.01 0.61
N ASP A 78 47.42 5.22 0.01
CA ASP A 78 46.67 4.15 0.70
C ASP A 78 47.56 2.94 1.07
N LEU A 79 48.64 2.71 0.31
CA LEU A 79 49.61 1.63 0.55
C LEU A 79 50.61 1.96 1.67
N GLU A 80 50.85 3.24 1.93
CA GLU A 80 51.62 3.70 3.10
C GLU A 80 50.76 3.68 4.38
N TYR A 81 49.47 4.06 4.27
CA TYR A 81 48.54 4.05 5.41
C TYR A 81 48.21 2.63 5.92
N LEU A 82 48.18 1.63 5.04
CA LEU A 82 47.99 0.21 5.41
C LEU A 82 49.21 -0.41 6.11
N LYS A 83 50.43 0.10 5.87
CA LYS A 83 51.64 -0.40 6.56
C LYS A 83 51.82 0.16 7.97
N GLU A 84 51.23 1.31 8.27
CA GLU A 84 51.34 1.94 9.59
C GLU A 84 50.36 1.37 10.64
N GLN A 85 49.32 0.62 10.22
CA GLN A 85 48.30 0.08 11.14
C GLN A 85 48.56 -1.34 11.67
N ASP A 86 49.56 -2.06 11.16
CA ASP A 86 49.87 -3.44 11.58
C ASP A 86 50.66 -3.54 12.92
N GLU A 87 50.98 -2.42 13.59
CA GLU A 87 51.87 -2.42 14.78
C GLU A 87 51.22 -2.08 16.14
N VAL A 88 49.90 -2.08 16.32
CA VAL A 88 49.32 -1.84 17.67
C VAL A 88 48.53 -3.03 18.22
N THR A 89 48.97 -3.42 19.41
CA THR A 89 48.76 -4.66 20.15
C THR A 89 47.32 -4.86 20.64
N VAL A 90 46.89 -6.13 20.64
CA VAL A 90 45.59 -6.64 21.09
C VAL A 90 45.43 -6.47 22.61
N ASP A 91 44.32 -5.89 23.06
CA ASP A 91 43.87 -6.05 24.46
C ASP A 91 42.36 -6.29 24.53
N TYR A 92 41.98 -7.38 25.21
CA TYR A 92 40.61 -7.89 25.34
C TYR A 92 39.92 -7.21 26.54
N ALA A 93 38.78 -6.54 26.31
CA ALA A 93 37.79 -6.28 27.34
C ALA A 93 36.37 -6.12 26.74
N PRO A 94 35.33 -6.76 27.31
CA PRO A 94 33.97 -6.69 26.78
C PRO A 94 33.31 -5.37 27.19
N LYS A 95 32.82 -4.59 26.21
CA LYS A 95 32.02 -3.38 26.45
C LYS A 95 30.58 -3.57 26.00
N GLU A 96 29.69 -3.28 26.94
CA GLU A 96 28.26 -3.00 26.80
C GLU A 96 27.94 -2.32 25.46
N ARG A 97 27.09 -2.96 24.66
CA ARG A 97 26.82 -2.64 23.25
C ARG A 97 25.51 -1.88 23.03
N GLU A 98 25.12 -1.01 23.97
CA GLU A 98 24.00 -0.09 23.76
C GLU A 98 24.52 1.36 23.87
N PHE A 99 24.22 2.21 22.86
CA PHE A 99 24.49 3.67 22.78
C PHE A 99 25.77 4.22 22.11
N VAL A 100 26.55 3.46 21.32
CA VAL A 100 27.75 4.06 20.67
C VAL A 100 27.46 4.66 19.28
N VAL A 101 26.53 4.13 18.49
CA VAL A 101 26.27 4.62 17.12
C VAL A 101 25.62 6.02 17.11
N GLU A 102 24.75 6.32 18.08
CA GLU A 102 24.03 7.60 18.13
C GLU A 102 24.93 8.83 18.39
N ARG A 103 26.15 8.63 18.89
CA ARG A 103 27.09 9.71 19.26
C ARG A 103 28.04 10.15 18.14
N GLU A 104 28.06 9.48 16.98
CA GLU A 104 29.01 9.79 15.90
C GLU A 104 28.50 10.85 14.90
N PHE A 105 27.19 11.07 14.80
CA PHE A 105 26.61 12.04 13.88
C PHE A 105 26.49 13.44 14.50
N GLN A 106 26.87 14.46 13.72
CA GLN A 106 26.69 15.85 14.12
C GLN A 106 25.20 16.19 14.06
N ARG A 107 24.62 16.54 15.21
CA ARG A 107 23.21 16.95 15.31
C ARG A 107 23.13 18.45 15.52
N VAL A 108 22.40 19.13 14.63
CA VAL A 108 22.07 20.54 14.82
C VAL A 108 20.81 20.63 15.66
N SER A 109 20.93 21.24 16.83
CA SER A 109 19.78 21.69 17.62
C SER A 109 19.47 23.12 17.21
N ILE A 110 18.30 23.36 16.62
CA ILE A 110 17.84 24.70 16.27
C ILE A 110 16.95 25.18 17.42
N SER A 111 17.49 26.06 18.25
CA SER A 111 16.75 26.70 19.34
C SER A 111 15.98 27.92 18.85
N GLY A 112 14.78 28.15 19.39
CA GLY A 112 13.97 29.35 19.09
C GLY A 112 12.73 29.12 18.24
N GLU A 113 12.14 27.91 18.27
CA GLU A 113 10.87 27.60 17.60
C GLU A 113 9.73 28.57 18.02
N GLU A 114 9.79 29.12 19.24
CA GLU A 114 8.88 30.15 19.76
C GLU A 114 9.02 31.54 19.10
N LYS A 115 10.11 31.80 18.36
CA LYS A 115 10.40 33.11 17.73
C LYS A 115 9.85 33.24 16.30
N CYS A 116 9.06 32.28 15.84
CA CYS A 116 8.50 32.22 14.48
C CYS A 116 7.43 33.28 14.15
N GLY A 117 7.23 34.29 15.00
CA GLY A 117 6.24 35.34 14.83
C GLY A 117 4.78 34.86 14.90
N VAL A 118 4.55 33.63 15.37
CA VAL A 118 3.22 33.06 15.62
C VAL A 118 2.99 33.05 17.14
N PRO A 119 1.82 33.50 17.62
CA PRO A 119 1.48 33.38 19.03
C PRO A 119 1.63 31.94 19.52
N PHE A 120 2.21 31.77 20.71
CA PHE A 120 2.42 30.44 21.30
C PHE A 120 1.11 29.65 21.46
N THR A 121 0.01 30.36 21.77
CA THR A 121 -1.34 29.78 21.89
C THR A 121 -1.78 29.08 20.60
N ASP A 122 -1.54 29.70 19.45
CA ASP A 122 -1.98 29.17 18.16
C ASP A 122 -1.17 27.93 17.77
N LEU A 123 0.09 27.86 18.21
CA LEU A 123 0.94 26.66 18.05
C LEU A 123 0.45 25.51 18.91
N VAL A 124 0.04 25.78 20.15
CA VAL A 124 -0.52 24.77 21.06
C VAL A 124 -1.84 24.25 20.51
N ASP A 125 -2.75 25.13 20.11
CA ASP A 125 -4.05 24.74 19.52
C ASP A 125 -3.86 23.89 18.25
N ALA A 126 -2.91 24.25 17.39
CA ALA A 126 -2.59 23.48 16.20
C ALA A 126 -1.95 22.13 16.53
N ALA A 127 -1.09 22.06 17.54
CA ALA A 127 -0.50 20.80 18.00
C ALA A 127 -1.55 19.86 18.61
N GLU A 128 -2.47 20.38 19.43
CA GLU A 128 -3.59 19.62 19.99
C GLU A 128 -4.47 19.03 18.88
N CYS A 129 -4.73 19.81 17.83
CA CYS A 129 -5.46 19.35 16.65
C CYS A 129 -4.78 18.13 15.98
N VAL A 130 -3.47 18.18 15.78
CA VAL A 130 -2.71 17.06 15.18
C VAL A 130 -2.69 15.84 16.10
N VAL A 131 -2.53 16.03 17.42
CA VAL A 131 -2.57 14.95 18.40
C VAL A 131 -3.95 14.26 18.42
N ARG A 132 -5.04 15.02 18.32
CA ARG A 132 -6.39 14.45 18.19
C ARG A 132 -6.54 13.57 16.95
N ALA A 133 -6.04 14.02 15.80
CA ALA A 133 -6.04 13.22 14.58
C ALA A 133 -5.23 11.92 14.74
N LEU A 134 -4.11 11.96 15.45
CA LEU A 134 -3.32 10.77 15.77
C LEU A 134 -4.06 9.78 16.68
N PHE A 135 -4.78 10.25 17.69
CA PHE A 135 -5.61 9.38 18.54
C PHE A 135 -6.76 8.72 17.76
N ILE A 136 -7.40 9.44 16.84
CA ILE A 136 -8.40 8.86 15.95
C ILE A 136 -7.75 7.74 15.12
N ARG A 137 -6.58 7.99 14.52
CA ARG A 137 -5.88 6.95 13.75
C ARG A 137 -5.49 5.74 14.62
N GLU A 138 -4.91 5.97 15.81
CA GLU A 138 -4.52 4.89 16.72
C GLU A 138 -5.71 4.00 17.10
N LYS A 139 -6.86 4.61 17.39
CA LYS A 139 -8.12 3.90 17.67
C LYS A 139 -8.48 2.95 16.52
N TYR A 140 -8.58 3.44 15.29
CA TYR A 140 -8.97 2.61 14.14
C TYR A 140 -7.93 1.53 13.79
N MET A 141 -6.62 1.82 13.95
CA MET A 141 -5.58 0.81 13.77
C MET A 141 -5.70 -0.30 14.82
N SER A 142 -5.96 0.07 16.08
CA SER A 142 -6.12 -0.88 17.17
C SER A 142 -7.39 -1.75 17.05
N GLU A 143 -8.52 -1.16 16.65
CA GLU A 143 -9.77 -1.87 16.42
C GLU A 143 -9.64 -2.89 15.29
N SER A 144 -9.00 -2.51 14.19
CA SER A 144 -8.81 -3.43 13.05
C SER A 144 -7.66 -4.43 13.19
N LEU A 145 -6.94 -4.41 14.32
CA LEU A 145 -5.76 -5.23 14.59
C LEU A 145 -4.59 -5.00 13.60
N GLN A 146 -4.48 -3.78 13.07
CA GLN A 146 -3.42 -3.35 12.15
C GLN A 146 -2.22 -2.77 12.90
N GLY A 147 -1.06 -2.73 12.23
CA GLY A 147 0.16 -2.15 12.78
C GLY A 147 0.07 -0.64 13.02
N PHE A 148 0.65 -0.18 14.13
CA PHE A 148 0.82 1.26 14.42
C PHE A 148 2.26 1.53 14.89
N CYS A 149 2.82 2.68 14.50
CA CYS A 149 4.22 3.01 14.79
C CYS A 149 4.46 3.04 16.31
N SER A 150 5.36 2.17 16.80
CA SER A 150 5.65 2.01 18.23
C SER A 150 6.16 3.29 18.90
N THR A 151 6.95 4.09 18.16
CA THR A 151 7.47 5.37 18.67
C THR A 151 6.34 6.37 18.88
N THR A 152 5.42 6.47 17.91
CA THR A 152 4.25 7.35 18.00
C THR A 152 3.30 6.89 19.09
N ALA A 153 3.04 5.58 19.18
CA ALA A 153 2.21 4.99 20.23
C ALA A 153 2.71 5.36 21.63
N ARG A 154 4.02 5.21 21.86
CA ARG A 154 4.65 5.57 23.15
C ARG A 154 4.48 7.06 23.48
N LEU A 155 4.66 7.94 22.51
CA LEU A 155 4.49 9.39 22.71
C LEU A 155 3.02 9.78 22.96
N LEU A 156 2.07 9.10 22.32
CA LEU A 156 0.64 9.31 22.57
C LEU A 156 0.22 8.82 23.96
N GLN A 157 0.80 7.71 24.44
CA GLN A 157 0.55 7.19 25.78
C GLN A 157 0.99 8.19 26.86
N GLU A 158 2.12 8.88 26.69
CA GLU A 158 2.56 9.94 27.61
C GLU A 158 1.58 11.12 27.70
N LEU A 159 0.80 11.35 26.64
CA LEU A 159 -0.19 12.42 26.55
C LEU A 159 -1.59 11.99 27.02
N SER A 160 -1.83 10.70 27.23
CA SER A 160 -3.13 10.19 27.65
C SER A 160 -3.13 9.86 29.15
N ASP A 161 -4.14 10.34 29.89
CA ASP A 161 -4.39 9.93 31.29
C ASP A 161 -4.95 8.49 31.39
N ARG A 162 -4.87 7.67 30.32
CA ARG A 162 -5.42 6.31 30.32
C ARG A 162 -4.51 5.38 31.13
N PRO A 163 -5.07 4.58 32.06
CA PRO A 163 -4.29 3.58 32.76
C PRO A 163 -3.72 2.56 31.77
N LEU A 164 -2.53 2.03 32.08
CA LEU A 164 -1.83 0.96 31.37
C LEU A 164 -2.78 -0.21 31.05
N HIS A 165 -3.42 -0.18 29.88
CA HIS A 165 -4.20 -1.31 29.40
C HIS A 165 -3.81 -1.61 27.95
N CYS A 166 -3.17 -2.78 27.80
CA CYS A 166 -2.75 -3.40 26.56
C CYS A 166 -1.84 -2.55 25.67
N SER A 167 -0.53 -2.64 25.92
CA SER A 167 0.43 -2.65 24.82
C SER A 167 -0.06 -3.61 23.72
N PRO A 168 0.18 -3.33 22.43
CA PRO A 168 0.06 -4.37 21.42
C PRO A 168 1.04 -5.50 21.77
N GLN A 169 0.55 -6.50 22.50
CA GLN A 169 1.19 -7.81 22.64
C GLN A 169 1.13 -8.42 21.24
N GLY A 170 2.18 -8.19 20.47
CA GLY A 170 2.22 -8.46 19.02
C GLY A 170 3.42 -7.82 18.32
N ALA A 171 4.17 -6.94 18.98
CA ALA A 171 5.59 -6.83 18.63
C ALA A 171 6.23 -8.14 19.11
N GLU A 172 6.37 -9.10 18.20
CA GLU A 172 7.54 -9.99 18.25
C GLU A 172 8.71 -9.09 18.66
N PRO A 173 9.42 -9.40 19.76
CA PRO A 173 10.61 -8.63 20.09
C PRO A 173 11.42 -8.55 18.81
N GLU A 174 11.86 -7.35 18.39
CA GLU A 174 12.87 -7.27 17.34
C GLU A 174 13.95 -8.21 17.80
N THR A 175 14.01 -9.40 17.19
CA THR A 175 14.96 -10.40 17.58
C THR A 175 16.27 -9.67 17.49
N PRO A 176 17.05 -9.57 18.58
CA PRO A 176 18.42 -9.11 18.47
C PRO A 176 18.96 -10.01 17.37
N VAL A 177 19.32 -9.41 16.24
CA VAL A 177 19.90 -10.19 15.14
C VAL A 177 21.23 -10.63 15.72
N ASP A 178 21.21 -11.80 16.35
CA ASP A 178 22.38 -12.46 16.88
C ASP A 178 23.36 -12.50 15.72
N ALA A 179 24.65 -12.28 15.98
CA ALA A 179 25.64 -12.21 14.90
C ALA A 179 25.65 -13.49 14.02
N ASP A 180 25.13 -14.59 14.59
CA ASP A 180 25.00 -15.92 13.98
C ASP A 180 23.55 -16.30 13.57
N ALA A 181 22.58 -15.39 13.66
CA ALA A 181 21.23 -15.66 13.19
C ALA A 181 21.25 -15.94 11.68
N PRO A 182 20.63 -17.05 11.20
CA PRO A 182 20.65 -17.38 9.79
C PRO A 182 20.10 -16.20 8.97
N VAL A 183 20.90 -15.72 8.02
CA VAL A 183 20.61 -14.54 7.18
C VAL A 183 19.36 -14.75 6.31
N HIS A 184 18.84 -15.98 6.28
CA HIS A 184 17.69 -16.39 5.50
C HIS A 184 16.59 -16.93 6.41
N PRO A 185 15.32 -16.50 6.20
CA PRO A 185 14.20 -17.19 6.80
C PRO A 185 14.28 -18.67 6.39
N PRO A 186 13.83 -19.59 7.26
CA PRO A 186 13.81 -21.00 6.91
C PRO A 186 13.04 -21.19 5.60
N VAL A 187 13.70 -21.76 4.60
CA VAL A 187 13.05 -22.16 3.35
C VAL A 187 12.14 -23.33 3.72
N SER A 188 10.85 -23.23 3.42
CA SER A 188 9.96 -24.36 3.60
C SER A 188 10.32 -25.42 2.55
N ASP A 189 10.79 -26.58 2.99
CA ASP A 189 11.16 -27.68 2.08
C ASP A 189 9.94 -28.25 1.32
N THR A 190 8.72 -27.94 1.75
CA THR A 190 7.46 -28.41 1.16
C THR A 190 6.60 -27.26 0.64
N HIS A 191 6.03 -27.44 -0.55
CA HIS A 191 5.11 -26.49 -1.15
C HIS A 191 3.84 -26.36 -0.29
N PRO A 192 3.31 -25.15 0.01
CA PRO A 192 2.19 -24.99 0.94
C PRO A 192 0.89 -25.70 0.52
N TYR A 193 0.72 -25.89 -0.79
CA TYR A 193 -0.42 -26.61 -1.38
C TYR A 193 -0.20 -28.13 -1.50
N GLU A 194 1.00 -28.65 -1.20
CA GLU A 194 1.27 -30.09 -1.21
C GLU A 194 0.99 -30.70 0.17
N GLY A 195 0.26 -31.84 0.22
CA GLY A 195 0.04 -32.59 1.46
C GLY A 195 -1.08 -32.08 2.38
N GLN A 196 -1.83 -31.05 1.98
CA GLN A 196 -3.05 -30.63 2.69
C GLN A 196 -4.27 -31.42 2.18
N GLU A 197 -4.36 -32.68 2.59
CA GLU A 197 -5.58 -33.48 2.44
C GLU A 197 -6.73 -32.82 3.25
N PRO A 198 -8.01 -32.92 2.81
CA PRO A 198 -9.16 -32.34 3.53
C PRO A 198 -9.23 -32.73 5.00
N SER A 199 -8.64 -33.87 5.39
CA SER A 199 -8.54 -34.35 6.77
C SER A 199 -7.67 -33.51 7.70
N ASN A 200 -6.78 -32.67 7.16
CA ASN A 200 -5.88 -31.81 7.95
C ASN A 200 -6.46 -30.41 8.21
N LEU A 201 -7.64 -30.11 7.67
CA LEU A 201 -8.29 -28.82 7.84
C LEU A 201 -8.94 -28.73 9.23
N PRO A 202 -8.98 -27.53 9.84
CA PRO A 202 -9.68 -27.32 11.10
C PRO A 202 -11.17 -27.70 10.99
N PRO A 203 -11.77 -28.27 12.05
CA PRO A 203 -13.17 -28.64 12.07
C PRO A 203 -14.10 -27.42 12.04
N ASP A 204 -15.34 -27.63 11.61
CA ASP A 204 -16.39 -26.61 11.64
C ASP A 204 -16.68 -26.14 13.07
N VAL A 205 -16.64 -24.82 13.27
CA VAL A 205 -16.91 -24.18 14.56
C VAL A 205 -18.42 -24.07 14.84
N GLY A 206 -19.27 -24.23 13.81
CA GLY A 206 -20.73 -24.25 13.92
C GLY A 206 -21.37 -22.87 14.03
N TYR A 207 -20.64 -21.80 13.71
CA TYR A 207 -21.18 -20.45 13.67
C TYR A 207 -21.99 -20.22 12.37
N SER A 208 -22.91 -19.26 12.39
CA SER A 208 -23.60 -18.80 11.20
C SER A 208 -23.33 -17.32 10.95
N CYS A 209 -23.24 -16.93 9.67
CA CYS A 209 -22.88 -15.57 9.27
C CYS A 209 -24.03 -14.98 8.44
N ARG A 210 -24.37 -13.71 8.69
CA ARG A 210 -25.35 -12.98 7.87
C ARG A 210 -24.95 -11.51 7.75
N MET A 211 -25.02 -10.97 6.55
CA MET A 211 -24.87 -9.53 6.34
C MET A 211 -26.18 -8.81 6.70
N VAL A 212 -26.07 -7.78 7.54
CA VAL A 212 -27.18 -6.91 7.95
C VAL A 212 -26.72 -5.48 7.74
N SER A 213 -27.45 -4.71 6.92
CA SER A 213 -27.09 -3.31 6.64
C SER A 213 -25.63 -3.12 6.17
N GLY A 214 -25.11 -4.07 5.39
CA GLY A 214 -23.76 -4.04 4.84
C GLY A 214 -22.62 -4.49 5.74
N VAL A 215 -22.87 -4.90 6.99
CA VAL A 215 -21.86 -5.47 7.89
C VAL A 215 -22.20 -6.92 8.18
N VAL A 216 -21.21 -7.82 8.18
CA VAL A 216 -21.41 -9.23 8.53
C VAL A 216 -21.50 -9.39 10.05
N HIS A 217 -22.55 -10.05 10.50
CA HIS A 217 -22.75 -10.45 11.89
C HIS A 217 -22.61 -11.97 12.02
N VAL A 218 -21.95 -12.42 13.08
CA VAL A 218 -21.67 -13.83 13.36
C VAL A 218 -22.50 -14.30 14.56
N TYR A 219 -23.19 -15.43 14.43
CA TYR A 219 -24.07 -15.99 15.45
C TYR A 219 -23.60 -17.37 15.88
N THR A 220 -23.68 -17.63 17.19
CA THR A 220 -23.25 -18.89 17.82
C THR A 220 -24.18 -20.08 17.58
N LYS A 221 -25.40 -19.86 17.07
CA LYS A 221 -26.35 -20.90 16.69
C LYS A 221 -26.71 -20.78 15.22
N HIS A 222 -27.09 -21.91 14.60
CA HIS A 222 -27.58 -21.97 13.21
C HIS A 222 -28.94 -21.27 12.97
N SER A 223 -29.62 -20.77 14.02
CA SER A 223 -30.88 -20.04 13.91
C SER A 223 -30.66 -18.52 14.11
N PRO A 224 -30.57 -17.72 13.03
CA PRO A 224 -30.09 -16.33 13.06
C PRO A 224 -31.14 -15.30 13.51
N MET A 225 -32.16 -15.69 14.29
CA MET A 225 -33.26 -14.78 14.68
C MET A 225 -33.16 -14.21 16.10
N ASP A 226 -32.30 -14.75 16.96
CA ASP A 226 -32.13 -14.25 18.33
C ASP A 226 -30.84 -13.42 18.45
N LYS A 227 -30.99 -12.10 18.65
CA LYS A 227 -29.89 -11.17 18.96
C LYS A 227 -29.05 -11.60 20.16
N SER A 228 -29.58 -12.45 21.05
CA SER A 228 -28.85 -13.01 22.19
C SER A 228 -27.78 -14.04 21.81
N THR A 229 -27.72 -14.45 20.54
CA THR A 229 -26.75 -15.44 20.04
C THR A 229 -25.62 -14.83 19.21
N GLU A 230 -25.67 -13.51 18.98
CA GLU A 230 -24.68 -12.76 18.24
C GLU A 230 -23.36 -12.69 19.01
N LEU A 231 -22.25 -12.93 18.31
CA LEU A 231 -20.91 -12.83 18.85
C LEU A 231 -20.50 -11.35 18.87
N ASP A 232 -20.05 -10.87 20.02
CA ASP A 232 -19.59 -9.49 20.18
C ASP A 232 -18.20 -9.32 19.52
N LEU A 233 -18.21 -8.90 18.26
CA LEU A 233 -17.04 -8.57 17.47
C LEU A 233 -17.02 -7.05 17.29
N PRO A 234 -16.04 -6.34 17.86
CA PRO A 234 -16.07 -4.89 17.85
C PRO A 234 -15.75 -4.34 16.45
N TYR A 235 -16.45 -3.28 16.07
CA TYR A 235 -16.19 -2.45 14.90
C TYR A 235 -16.82 -1.07 15.15
N PRO A 236 -16.32 0.01 14.53
CA PRO A 236 -16.88 1.34 14.72
C PRO A 236 -18.22 1.45 14.00
N ASP A 237 -19.21 2.01 14.69
CA ASP A 237 -20.51 2.21 14.08
C ASP A 237 -20.48 3.34 13.04
N LEU A 238 -21.53 3.41 12.21
CA LEU A 238 -21.61 4.39 11.13
C LEU A 238 -21.61 5.84 11.67
N LYS A 239 -22.19 6.06 12.84
CA LYS A 239 -22.32 7.40 13.45
C LYS A 239 -20.98 7.90 13.96
N GLU A 240 -20.24 7.03 14.61
CA GLU A 240 -18.90 7.24 15.11
C GLU A 240 -17.94 7.48 13.95
N PHE A 241 -17.98 6.65 12.90
CA PHE A 241 -17.17 6.87 11.69
C PHE A 241 -17.43 8.23 11.03
N ILE A 242 -18.70 8.60 10.85
CA ILE A 242 -19.04 9.90 10.25
C ILE A 242 -18.63 11.05 11.17
N ALA A 243 -18.78 10.91 12.49
CA ALA A 243 -18.34 11.92 13.45
C ALA A 243 -16.82 12.13 13.39
N ASP A 244 -16.04 11.05 13.43
CA ASP A 244 -14.58 11.08 13.36
C ASP A 244 -14.09 11.59 11.99
N MET A 245 -14.74 11.19 10.90
CA MET A 245 -14.49 11.72 9.55
C MET A 245 -14.74 13.23 9.48
N ASN A 246 -15.84 13.72 10.06
CA ASN A 246 -16.16 15.15 10.10
C ASN A 246 -15.12 15.93 10.92
N VAL A 247 -14.64 15.37 12.03
CA VAL A 247 -13.54 15.96 12.80
C VAL A 247 -12.28 16.05 11.93
N MET A 248 -11.89 14.97 11.25
CA MET A 248 -10.72 14.97 10.36
C MET A 248 -10.85 15.98 9.21
N MET A 249 -12.03 16.08 8.59
CA MET A 249 -12.29 17.08 7.56
C MET A 249 -12.17 18.51 8.10
N ALA A 250 -12.70 18.79 9.29
CA ALA A 250 -12.58 20.09 9.93
C ALA A 250 -11.11 20.45 10.24
N LEU A 251 -10.32 19.49 10.72
CA LEU A 251 -8.89 19.67 11.00
C LEU A 251 -8.07 19.95 9.73
N ILE A 252 -8.43 19.32 8.62
CA ILE A 252 -7.78 19.52 7.32
C ILE A 252 -8.07 20.91 6.74
N ILE A 253 -9.30 21.40 6.89
CA ILE A 253 -9.74 22.70 6.36
C ILE A 253 -9.24 23.85 7.25
N ASN A 254 -8.90 23.58 8.51
CA ASN A 254 -8.41 24.57 9.46
C ASN A 254 -7.10 25.25 8.96
N GLY A 255 -7.20 26.55 8.66
CA GLY A 255 -6.11 27.36 8.11
C GLY A 255 -4.87 27.47 9.00
N PRO A 256 -5.00 27.80 10.30
CA PRO A 256 -3.90 27.76 11.26
C PRO A 256 -3.17 26.42 11.32
N VAL A 257 -3.89 25.30 11.41
CA VAL A 257 -3.29 23.95 11.43
C VAL A 257 -2.52 23.69 10.14
N LYS A 258 -3.07 24.08 8.99
CA LYS A 258 -2.41 23.93 7.67
C LYS A 258 -1.10 24.70 7.59
N SER A 259 -1.11 25.94 8.08
CA SER A 259 0.08 26.79 8.11
C SER A 259 1.13 26.27 9.09
N PHE A 260 0.71 25.77 10.25
CA PHE A 260 1.59 25.11 11.23
C PHE A 260 2.28 23.89 10.62
N CYS A 261 1.52 22.96 10.04
CA CYS A 261 2.08 21.75 9.47
C CYS A 261 2.98 22.05 8.25
N TYR A 262 2.64 23.04 7.41
CA TYR A 262 3.51 23.48 6.31
C TYR A 262 4.88 23.92 6.81
N ARG A 263 4.90 24.84 7.77
CA ARG A 263 6.15 25.33 8.37
C ARG A 263 6.93 24.21 9.03
N ARG A 264 6.25 23.29 9.72
CA ARG A 264 6.91 22.14 10.35
C ARG A 264 7.57 21.22 9.34
N LEU A 265 6.92 20.95 8.21
CA LEU A 265 7.47 20.11 7.16
C LEU A 265 8.66 20.77 6.45
N GLN A 266 8.56 22.07 6.18
CA GLN A 266 9.69 22.85 5.65
C GLN A 266 10.87 22.79 6.61
N TYR A 267 10.63 22.99 7.90
CA TYR A 267 11.66 22.87 8.94
C TYR A 267 12.28 21.47 8.98
N LEU A 268 11.49 20.40 8.95
CA LEU A 268 11.99 19.02 8.92
C LEU A 268 12.83 18.75 7.66
N SER A 269 12.38 19.25 6.50
CA SER A 269 13.13 19.15 5.24
C SER A 269 14.47 19.88 5.32
N SER A 270 14.49 21.12 5.81
CA SER A 270 15.74 21.88 5.99
C SER A 270 16.67 21.24 7.02
N LYS A 271 16.12 20.69 8.11
CA LYS A 271 16.89 19.94 9.11
C LYS A 271 17.54 18.70 8.49
N PHE A 272 16.83 17.98 7.64
CA PHE A 272 17.38 16.82 6.93
C PHE A 272 18.46 17.22 5.91
N GLN A 273 18.25 18.32 5.17
CA GLN A 273 19.29 18.86 4.28
C GLN A 273 20.57 19.25 5.04
N MET A 274 20.42 19.90 6.20
CA MET A 274 21.56 20.22 7.06
C MET A 274 22.25 18.95 7.58
N HIS A 275 21.48 17.92 7.94
CA HIS A 275 22.03 16.62 8.34
C HIS A 275 22.90 16.02 7.23
N ILE A 276 22.43 16.00 5.98
CA ILE A 276 23.21 15.53 4.83
C ILE A 276 24.53 16.30 4.72
N LEU A 277 24.48 17.64 4.74
CA LEU A 277 25.69 18.47 4.61
C LEU A 277 26.75 18.21 5.70
N LEU A 278 26.32 17.83 6.91
CA LEU A 278 27.23 17.60 8.04
C LEU A 278 27.69 16.14 8.15
N ASN A 279 26.90 15.19 7.64
CA ASN A 279 27.06 13.77 7.95
C ASN A 279 27.22 12.86 6.74
N GLU A 280 27.05 13.32 5.50
CA GLU A 280 27.13 12.48 4.28
C GLU A 280 28.42 11.64 4.24
N MET A 281 29.58 12.26 4.49
CA MET A 281 30.86 11.53 4.48
C MET A 281 30.96 10.48 5.59
N LYS A 282 30.32 10.72 6.74
CA LYS A 282 30.26 9.77 7.86
C LYS A 282 29.32 8.62 7.56
N GLU A 283 28.16 8.89 6.96
CA GLU A 283 27.23 7.86 6.49
C GLU A 283 27.88 6.98 5.42
N LEU A 284 28.59 7.58 4.46
CA LEU A 284 29.34 6.85 3.44
C LEU A 284 30.43 5.97 4.06
N ALA A 285 31.18 6.50 5.03
CA ALA A 285 32.18 5.72 5.76
C ALA A 285 31.54 4.58 6.56
N ALA A 286 30.39 4.81 7.21
CA ALA A 286 29.64 3.80 7.94
C ALA A 286 29.13 2.68 7.01
N GLN A 287 28.63 3.02 5.83
CA GLN A 287 28.25 2.03 4.80
C GLN A 287 29.45 1.20 4.35
N LYS A 288 30.61 1.83 4.10
CA LYS A 288 31.85 1.12 3.72
C LYS A 288 32.40 0.21 4.83
N LYS A 289 32.12 0.51 6.11
CA LYS A 289 32.52 -0.32 7.26
C LYS A 289 31.73 -1.64 7.34
N VAL A 290 30.58 -1.76 6.68
CA VAL A 290 29.77 -2.98 6.67
C VAL A 290 30.08 -3.78 5.40
N PRO A 291 31.07 -4.69 5.42
CA PRO A 291 31.42 -5.47 4.24
C PRO A 291 30.24 -6.35 3.82
N HIS A 292 30.14 -6.62 2.52
CA HIS A 292 29.12 -7.48 1.91
C HIS A 292 27.66 -7.00 2.04
N ARG A 293 27.40 -5.79 2.54
CA ARG A 293 26.08 -5.14 2.50
C ARG A 293 26.14 -3.92 1.57
N ASP A 294 25.68 -4.11 0.35
CA ASP A 294 25.53 -3.05 -0.65
C ASP A 294 24.08 -2.98 -1.14
N PHE A 295 23.82 -2.11 -2.10
CA PHE A 295 22.49 -1.98 -2.69
C PHE A 295 21.93 -3.29 -3.25
N TYR A 296 22.76 -4.23 -3.69
CA TYR A 296 22.33 -5.51 -4.26
C TYR A 296 21.99 -6.53 -3.17
N ASN A 297 22.69 -6.49 -2.04
CA ASN A 297 22.57 -7.45 -0.95
C ASN A 297 21.60 -7.03 0.19
N ILE A 298 20.94 -5.89 0.03
CA ILE A 298 19.87 -5.44 0.93
C ILE A 298 18.53 -6.00 0.45
N ARG A 299 17.74 -6.56 1.36
CA ARG A 299 16.38 -7.02 1.04
C ARG A 299 15.49 -5.83 0.71
N LYS A 300 14.81 -5.92 -0.43
CA LYS A 300 13.88 -4.94 -0.96
C LYS A 300 12.54 -5.63 -1.18
N VAL A 301 11.46 -4.92 -0.93
CA VAL A 301 10.10 -5.39 -1.17
C VAL A 301 9.43 -4.38 -2.09
N ASP A 302 8.93 -4.83 -3.23
CA ASP A 302 7.99 -4.06 -4.03
C ASP A 302 6.60 -4.18 -3.41
N THR A 303 6.19 -3.16 -2.68
CA THR A 303 4.92 -3.16 -1.94
C THR A 303 3.73 -2.75 -2.82
N HIS A 304 3.93 -2.28 -4.06
CA HIS A 304 2.84 -1.79 -4.91
C HIS A 304 2.92 -2.22 -6.37
N ILE A 305 2.59 -3.49 -6.63
CA ILE A 305 2.58 -4.05 -7.98
C ILE A 305 1.30 -4.86 -8.26
N HIS A 306 0.72 -4.65 -9.45
CA HIS A 306 -0.43 -5.43 -9.91
C HIS A 306 0.07 -6.72 -10.57
N ALA A 307 -0.54 -7.87 -10.26
CA ALA A 307 -0.10 -9.16 -10.82
C ALA A 307 -0.19 -9.19 -12.36
N SER A 308 -1.17 -8.50 -12.94
CA SER A 308 -1.31 -8.35 -14.39
C SER A 308 -0.16 -7.56 -15.04
N SER A 309 0.61 -6.81 -14.24
CA SER A 309 1.66 -5.90 -14.70
C SER A 309 3.04 -6.27 -14.16
N CYS A 310 3.20 -7.43 -13.54
CA CYS A 310 4.46 -7.80 -12.89
C CYS A 310 5.56 -8.21 -13.88
N MET A 311 5.16 -8.59 -15.09
CA MET A 311 6.05 -9.05 -16.15
C MET A 311 6.54 -7.90 -17.05
N ASN A 312 7.78 -8.00 -17.52
CA ASN A 312 8.30 -7.09 -18.53
C ASN A 312 7.62 -7.33 -19.89
N GLN A 313 7.30 -6.28 -20.65
CA GLN A 313 6.73 -6.36 -22.00
C GLN A 313 7.50 -7.32 -22.93
N LYS A 314 8.84 -7.34 -22.86
CA LYS A 314 9.67 -8.24 -23.69
C LYS A 314 9.52 -9.70 -23.27
N HIS A 315 9.32 -9.95 -21.98
CA HIS A 315 9.09 -11.28 -21.43
C HIS A 315 7.71 -11.80 -21.85
N LEU A 316 6.66 -10.99 -21.68
CA LEU A 316 5.31 -11.29 -22.15
C LEU A 316 5.27 -11.59 -23.66
N LEU A 317 5.89 -10.74 -24.49
CA LEU A 317 5.96 -10.97 -25.93
C LEU A 317 6.62 -12.32 -26.27
N ARG A 318 7.73 -12.64 -25.61
CA ARG A 318 8.44 -13.91 -25.81
C ARG A 318 7.57 -15.09 -25.40
N PHE A 319 6.82 -14.95 -24.31
CA PHE A 319 5.89 -15.97 -23.85
C PHE A 319 4.78 -16.21 -24.87
N ILE A 320 4.11 -15.15 -25.36
CA ILE A 320 3.06 -15.25 -26.39
C ILE A 320 3.59 -15.96 -27.64
N LYS A 321 4.76 -15.54 -28.15
CA LYS A 321 5.40 -16.20 -29.31
C LYS A 321 5.74 -17.67 -29.06
N ARG A 322 6.12 -18.03 -27.83
CA ARG A 322 6.40 -19.42 -27.43
C ARG A 322 5.12 -20.24 -27.37
N ALA A 323 4.05 -19.69 -26.79
CA ALA A 323 2.74 -20.32 -26.68
C ALA A 323 2.15 -20.62 -28.07
N MET A 324 2.17 -19.65 -28.99
CA MET A 324 1.70 -19.84 -30.37
C MET A 324 2.44 -20.96 -31.11
N LYS A 325 3.76 -21.10 -30.88
CA LYS A 325 4.56 -22.16 -31.51
C LYS A 325 4.32 -23.54 -30.91
N LYS A 326 4.07 -23.61 -29.60
CA LYS A 326 3.97 -24.88 -28.86
C LYS A 326 2.54 -25.43 -28.80
N TYR A 327 1.54 -24.54 -28.77
CA TYR A 327 0.14 -24.88 -28.56
C TYR A 327 -0.80 -24.17 -29.57
N PRO A 328 -0.58 -24.29 -30.89
CA PRO A 328 -1.40 -23.57 -31.88
C PRO A 328 -2.87 -24.02 -31.91
N GLY A 329 -3.14 -25.31 -31.64
CA GLY A 329 -4.48 -25.90 -31.67
C GLY A 329 -5.23 -25.92 -30.34
N GLU A 330 -4.70 -25.28 -29.29
CA GLU A 330 -5.39 -25.20 -27.99
C GLU A 330 -6.59 -24.25 -28.10
N ILE A 331 -7.76 -24.67 -27.61
CA ILE A 331 -8.99 -23.85 -27.65
C ILE A 331 -8.95 -22.85 -26.51
N VAL A 332 -8.77 -21.58 -26.83
CA VAL A 332 -8.47 -20.51 -25.85
C VAL A 332 -9.62 -19.54 -25.63
N HIS A 333 -10.55 -19.44 -26.59
CA HIS A 333 -11.66 -18.51 -26.53
C HIS A 333 -12.94 -19.16 -27.07
N MET A 334 -14.09 -18.74 -26.56
CA MET A 334 -15.41 -19.21 -26.99
C MET A 334 -16.21 -18.02 -27.50
N GLU A 335 -16.48 -17.98 -28.79
CA GLU A 335 -17.27 -16.91 -29.42
C GLU A 335 -18.57 -17.51 -29.98
N GLY A 336 -19.72 -17.09 -29.46
CA GLY A 336 -21.03 -17.56 -29.93
C GLY A 336 -21.26 -19.07 -29.81
N GLY A 337 -20.58 -19.75 -28.88
CA GLY A 337 -20.64 -21.21 -28.72
C GLY A 337 -19.68 -22.01 -29.62
N ARG A 338 -18.88 -21.34 -30.47
CA ARG A 338 -17.79 -21.96 -31.22
C ARG A 338 -16.46 -21.71 -30.50
N GLY A 339 -15.74 -22.79 -30.22
CA GLY A 339 -14.38 -22.71 -29.71
C GLY A 339 -13.42 -22.24 -30.79
N GLN A 340 -12.66 -21.19 -30.51
CA GLN A 340 -11.56 -20.70 -31.33
C GLN A 340 -10.24 -21.19 -30.76
N THR A 341 -9.41 -21.74 -31.65
CA THR A 341 -8.03 -22.11 -31.33
C THR A 341 -7.16 -20.87 -31.20
N LEU A 342 -6.02 -20.99 -30.51
CA LEU A 342 -5.06 -19.89 -30.39
C LEU A 342 -4.63 -19.38 -31.78
N MET A 343 -4.43 -20.28 -32.76
CA MET A 343 -4.13 -19.88 -34.13
C MET A 343 -5.27 -19.10 -34.79
N GLU A 344 -6.52 -19.57 -34.67
CA GLU A 344 -7.69 -18.88 -35.22
C GLU A 344 -7.90 -17.48 -34.61
N VAL A 345 -7.62 -17.28 -33.32
CA VAL A 345 -7.70 -15.96 -32.66
C VAL A 345 -6.69 -14.97 -33.22
N PHE A 346 -5.47 -15.42 -33.53
CA PHE A 346 -4.47 -14.55 -34.16
C PHE A 346 -4.78 -14.29 -35.64
N GLU A 347 -5.33 -15.27 -36.34
CA GLU A 347 -5.81 -15.11 -37.72
C GLU A 347 -6.99 -14.14 -37.82
N SER A 348 -7.93 -14.17 -36.87
CA SER A 348 -9.07 -13.23 -36.85
C SER A 348 -8.64 -11.79 -36.59
N MET A 349 -7.54 -11.60 -35.86
CA MET A 349 -6.92 -10.29 -35.66
C MET A 349 -6.00 -9.88 -36.81
N ASN A 350 -5.84 -10.73 -37.84
CA ASN A 350 -4.93 -10.52 -38.97
C ASN A 350 -3.47 -10.26 -38.53
N LEU A 351 -3.01 -10.96 -37.50
CA LEU A 351 -1.67 -10.81 -36.92
C LEU A 351 -0.91 -12.14 -36.96
N THR A 352 0.34 -12.09 -37.41
CA THR A 352 1.24 -13.26 -37.32
C THR A 352 2.20 -13.13 -36.15
N ALA A 353 2.76 -14.26 -35.70
CA ALA A 353 3.79 -14.28 -34.66
C ALA A 353 5.07 -13.48 -35.03
N TYR A 354 5.28 -13.22 -36.32
CA TYR A 354 6.39 -12.39 -36.81
C TYR A 354 6.10 -10.91 -36.61
N ASP A 355 4.86 -10.48 -36.86
CA ASP A 355 4.41 -9.09 -36.78
C ASP A 355 4.30 -8.58 -35.34
N LEU A 356 4.16 -9.50 -34.37
CA LEU A 356 4.18 -9.17 -32.95
C LEU A 356 5.55 -8.60 -32.54
N SER A 357 5.58 -7.32 -32.24
CA SER A 357 6.71 -6.59 -31.67
C SER A 357 6.34 -6.00 -30.30
N VAL A 358 7.33 -5.42 -29.62
CA VAL A 358 7.09 -4.71 -28.36
C VAL A 358 6.16 -3.51 -28.60
N ASP A 359 6.35 -2.81 -29.72
CA ASP A 359 5.57 -1.61 -30.05
C ASP A 359 4.14 -1.95 -30.46
N THR A 360 3.90 -3.08 -31.13
CA THR A 360 2.54 -3.53 -31.47
C THR A 360 1.74 -3.99 -30.26
N LEU A 361 2.39 -4.36 -29.14
CA LEU A 361 1.66 -4.70 -27.91
C LEU A 361 1.05 -3.45 -27.25
N ASP A 362 1.56 -2.25 -27.55
CA ASP A 362 1.10 -0.94 -27.05
C ASP A 362 0.93 -0.85 -25.52
N MET A 363 1.80 -1.57 -24.78
CA MET A 363 1.78 -1.64 -23.31
C MET A 363 2.63 -0.53 -22.66
N HIS A 364 3.05 0.49 -23.42
CA HIS A 364 3.93 1.56 -22.93
C HIS A 364 3.19 2.46 -21.93
N ALA A 365 3.82 2.77 -20.79
CA ALA A 365 3.31 3.78 -19.88
C ALA A 365 3.52 5.18 -20.49
N ASP A 366 2.48 6.01 -20.56
CA ASP A 366 2.53 7.40 -21.06
C ASP A 366 2.15 8.38 -19.95
N ARG A 367 2.41 9.68 -20.14
CA ARG A 367 1.98 10.74 -19.19
C ARG A 367 0.47 10.70 -18.92
N ASN A 368 -0.34 10.25 -19.87
CA ASN A 368 -1.80 10.18 -19.74
C ASN A 368 -2.30 8.92 -18.99
N THR A 369 -1.40 8.00 -18.64
CA THR A 369 -1.68 6.79 -17.84
C THR A 369 -1.77 7.14 -16.36
N PHE A 370 -1.19 8.27 -15.97
CA PHE A 370 -1.25 8.77 -14.61
C PHE A 370 -2.68 9.26 -14.30
N HIS A 371 -3.17 8.99 -13.10
CA HIS A 371 -4.54 9.25 -12.61
C HIS A 371 -5.69 8.42 -13.22
N ARG A 372 -5.61 8.01 -14.49
CA ARG A 372 -6.71 7.34 -15.23
C ARG A 372 -6.60 5.81 -15.18
N PHE A 373 -7.29 5.16 -14.24
CA PHE A 373 -7.26 3.69 -14.09
C PHE A 373 -7.88 2.95 -15.31
N ASP A 374 -8.82 3.58 -16.02
CA ASP A 374 -9.41 3.08 -17.27
C ASP A 374 -8.38 3.03 -18.42
N LYS A 375 -7.58 4.08 -18.60
CA LYS A 375 -6.47 4.14 -19.57
C LYS A 375 -5.32 3.22 -19.17
N PHE A 376 -5.05 3.07 -17.88
CA PHE A 376 -4.14 2.07 -17.35
C PHE A 376 -4.62 0.66 -17.67
N ASN A 377 -5.91 0.35 -17.49
CA ASN A 377 -6.52 -0.93 -17.86
C ASN A 377 -6.51 -1.19 -19.37
N ALA A 378 -6.74 -0.15 -20.19
CA ALA A 378 -6.63 -0.23 -21.64
C ALA A 378 -5.20 -0.54 -22.10
N LYS A 379 -4.19 -0.04 -21.39
CA LYS A 379 -2.78 -0.39 -21.59
C LYS A 379 -2.39 -1.79 -21.13
N TYR A 380 -3.30 -2.54 -20.51
CA TYR A 380 -3.15 -3.98 -20.27
C TYR A 380 -3.83 -4.84 -21.33
N ASN A 381 -4.48 -4.24 -22.33
CA ASN A 381 -4.97 -4.96 -23.49
C ASN A 381 -3.82 -5.07 -24.49
N PRO A 382 -3.18 -6.24 -24.63
CA PRO A 382 -2.13 -6.40 -25.64
C PRO A 382 -2.73 -6.05 -27.00
N ILE A 383 -2.09 -5.13 -27.73
CA ILE A 383 -2.51 -4.71 -29.09
C ILE A 383 -3.85 -3.94 -29.08
N GLY A 384 -4.33 -3.51 -27.91
CA GLY A 384 -5.64 -2.85 -27.76
C GLY A 384 -6.83 -3.82 -27.80
N GLU A 385 -6.58 -5.13 -27.92
CA GLU A 385 -7.61 -6.16 -28.02
C GLU A 385 -7.89 -6.82 -26.66
N SER A 386 -9.16 -6.80 -26.25
CA SER A 386 -9.58 -7.36 -24.96
C SER A 386 -9.40 -8.88 -24.86
N ILE A 387 -9.45 -9.58 -26.01
CA ILE A 387 -9.35 -11.04 -26.10
C ILE A 387 -7.96 -11.53 -25.69
N LEU A 388 -6.88 -10.89 -26.14
CA LEU A 388 -5.51 -11.30 -25.76
C LEU A 388 -5.25 -11.10 -24.27
N ARG A 389 -5.82 -10.06 -23.67
CA ARG A 389 -5.75 -9.85 -22.23
C ARG A 389 -6.49 -10.95 -21.47
N GLU A 390 -7.66 -11.33 -21.94
CA GLU A 390 -8.45 -12.42 -21.37
C GLU A 390 -7.68 -13.74 -21.41
N ILE A 391 -7.00 -14.05 -22.52
CA ILE A 391 -6.26 -15.31 -22.69
C ILE A 391 -4.99 -15.35 -21.81
N PHE A 392 -4.19 -14.29 -21.81
CA PHE A 392 -2.83 -14.31 -21.22
C PHE A 392 -2.70 -13.66 -19.83
N ILE A 393 -3.61 -12.74 -19.46
CA ILE A 393 -3.43 -11.83 -18.31
C ILE A 393 -4.64 -11.89 -17.34
N LYS A 394 -5.53 -12.88 -17.50
CA LYS A 394 -6.67 -13.12 -16.59
C LYS A 394 -6.59 -14.49 -15.93
N THR A 395 -7.06 -14.54 -14.69
CA THR A 395 -7.20 -15.76 -13.88
C THR A 395 -8.44 -16.57 -14.28
N ASP A 396 -9.56 -15.90 -14.53
CA ASP A 396 -10.82 -16.51 -14.99
C ASP A 396 -10.98 -16.33 -16.51
N ASN A 397 -10.79 -17.42 -17.26
CA ASN A 397 -11.01 -17.52 -18.71
C ASN A 397 -11.33 -18.97 -19.11
N HIS A 398 -11.54 -19.25 -20.40
CA HIS A 398 -11.89 -20.59 -20.90
C HIS A 398 -10.84 -21.67 -20.58
N ILE A 399 -9.56 -21.31 -20.50
CA ILE A 399 -8.46 -22.23 -20.14
C ILE A 399 -8.10 -22.15 -18.64
N HIS A 400 -9.02 -21.65 -17.83
CA HIS A 400 -8.87 -21.49 -16.37
C HIS A 400 -7.60 -20.74 -15.96
N GLY A 401 -7.15 -19.76 -16.74
CA GLY A 401 -5.99 -18.91 -16.39
C GLY A 401 -4.63 -19.61 -16.50
N LYS A 402 -4.55 -20.76 -17.19
CA LYS A 402 -3.32 -21.55 -17.39
C LYS A 402 -2.11 -20.70 -17.81
N TYR A 403 -2.25 -19.90 -18.86
CA TYR A 403 -1.13 -19.08 -19.35
C TYR A 403 -0.70 -18.01 -18.35
N PHE A 404 -1.66 -17.38 -17.67
CA PHE A 404 -1.34 -16.37 -16.66
C PHE A 404 -0.58 -16.96 -15.47
N ALA A 405 -0.99 -18.14 -15.00
CA ALA A 405 -0.27 -18.88 -13.96
C ALA A 405 1.17 -19.21 -14.40
N HIS A 406 1.37 -19.70 -15.62
CA HIS A 406 2.70 -20.01 -16.13
C HIS A 406 3.61 -18.78 -16.21
N ILE A 407 3.11 -17.63 -16.67
CA ILE A 407 3.91 -16.41 -16.73
C ILE A 407 4.29 -15.93 -15.31
N ILE A 408 3.33 -15.96 -14.38
CA ILE A 408 3.60 -15.58 -12.98
C ILE A 408 4.66 -16.51 -12.37
N LYS A 409 4.61 -17.82 -12.64
CA LYS A 409 5.65 -18.75 -12.16
C LYS A 409 7.02 -18.46 -12.76
N GLU A 410 7.11 -18.04 -14.02
CA GLU A 410 8.38 -17.56 -14.60
C GLU A 410 8.88 -16.31 -13.84
N VAL A 411 8.00 -15.35 -13.52
CA VAL A 411 8.37 -14.16 -12.73
C VAL A 411 8.77 -14.51 -11.29
N MET A 412 8.06 -15.45 -10.65
CA MET A 412 8.39 -15.94 -9.30
C MET A 412 9.77 -16.62 -9.29
N SER A 413 10.08 -17.43 -10.30
CA SER A 413 11.41 -18.05 -10.45
C SER A 413 12.52 -16.99 -10.57
N ASP A 414 12.29 -15.91 -11.32
CA ASP A 414 13.25 -14.81 -11.44
C ASP A 414 13.45 -14.07 -10.08
N LEU A 415 12.37 -13.95 -9.28
CA LEU A 415 12.42 -13.37 -7.93
C LEU A 415 13.13 -14.27 -6.93
N GLU A 416 12.98 -15.59 -7.03
CA GLU A 416 13.67 -16.58 -6.19
C GLU A 416 15.17 -16.63 -6.49
N GLU A 417 15.55 -16.55 -7.77
CA GLU A 417 16.94 -16.37 -8.18
C GLU A 417 17.50 -15.03 -7.64
N SER A 418 16.66 -13.99 -7.64
CA SER A 418 16.95 -12.68 -7.06
C SER A 418 16.71 -12.63 -5.55
N LYS A 419 17.49 -13.41 -4.79
CA LYS A 419 17.45 -13.61 -3.32
C LYS A 419 17.04 -12.42 -2.41
N TYR A 420 17.33 -11.19 -2.81
CA TYR A 420 17.06 -9.98 -2.02
C TYR A 420 15.82 -9.20 -2.49
N GLN A 421 15.07 -9.69 -3.47
CA GLN A 421 13.88 -9.03 -4.00
C GLN A 421 12.64 -9.83 -3.60
N ASN A 422 11.66 -9.12 -3.05
CA ASN A 422 10.35 -9.67 -2.69
C ASN A 422 9.27 -8.77 -3.30
N ALA A 423 8.07 -9.28 -3.45
CA ALA A 423 6.97 -8.53 -4.05
C ALA A 423 5.61 -8.83 -3.39
N GLU A 424 4.81 -7.78 -3.28
CA GLU A 424 3.42 -7.83 -2.87
C GLU A 424 2.52 -7.65 -4.10
N LEU A 425 2.17 -8.77 -4.73
CA LEU A 425 1.40 -8.79 -5.96
C LEU A 425 -0.11 -8.64 -5.68
N ARG A 426 -0.81 -7.85 -6.49
CA ARG A 426 -2.27 -7.65 -6.37
C ARG A 426 -3.09 -8.45 -7.36
N LEU A 427 -4.06 -9.20 -6.87
CA LEU A 427 -5.07 -9.93 -7.65
C LEU A 427 -6.46 -9.33 -7.46
N SER A 428 -7.28 -9.31 -8.51
CA SER A 428 -8.59 -8.64 -8.46
C SER A 428 -9.71 -9.59 -8.06
N ILE A 429 -10.55 -9.16 -7.12
CA ILE A 429 -11.90 -9.69 -6.91
C ILE A 429 -12.88 -8.55 -7.18
N TYR A 430 -13.88 -8.78 -8.03
CA TYR A 430 -14.79 -7.75 -8.50
C TYR A 430 -16.09 -7.70 -7.68
N GLY A 431 -16.44 -8.79 -7.00
CA GLY A 431 -17.66 -8.88 -6.20
C GLY A 431 -18.93 -9.05 -7.04
N ARG A 432 -18.80 -9.58 -8.28
CA ARG A 432 -19.96 -9.82 -9.17
C ARG A 432 -20.71 -11.09 -8.81
N SER A 433 -20.00 -12.11 -8.34
CA SER A 433 -20.54 -13.40 -7.91
C SER A 433 -19.73 -13.95 -6.74
N ARG A 434 -20.35 -14.76 -5.88
CA ARG A 434 -19.68 -15.44 -4.75
C ARG A 434 -18.57 -16.40 -5.23
N ASP A 435 -18.80 -17.06 -6.37
CA ASP A 435 -17.89 -18.03 -6.98
C ASP A 435 -16.55 -17.41 -7.45
N GLU A 436 -16.38 -16.08 -7.45
CA GLU A 436 -15.11 -15.45 -7.86
C GLU A 436 -13.95 -15.87 -6.95
N TRP A 437 -14.20 -16.04 -5.64
CA TRP A 437 -13.19 -16.50 -4.69
C TRP A 437 -12.78 -17.95 -4.95
N ASP A 438 -13.75 -18.83 -5.19
CA ASP A 438 -13.49 -20.24 -5.46
C ASP A 438 -12.72 -20.43 -6.76
N LYS A 439 -13.09 -19.71 -7.82
CA LYS A 439 -12.34 -19.72 -9.08
C LYS A 439 -10.90 -19.25 -8.90
N LEU A 440 -10.69 -18.19 -8.11
CA LEU A 440 -9.36 -17.66 -7.85
C LEU A 440 -8.52 -18.64 -7.03
N ALA A 441 -9.12 -19.25 -6.01
CA ALA A 441 -8.50 -20.27 -5.19
C ALA A 441 -8.10 -21.51 -6.00
N GLN A 442 -9.04 -22.02 -6.81
CA GLN A 442 -8.81 -23.15 -7.71
C GLN A 442 -7.68 -22.87 -8.70
N TRP A 443 -7.61 -21.65 -9.25
CA TRP A 443 -6.51 -21.24 -10.12
C TRP A 443 -5.16 -21.29 -9.39
N ALA A 444 -5.09 -20.77 -8.16
CA ALA A 444 -3.86 -20.75 -7.38
C ALA A 444 -3.39 -22.16 -6.97
N THR A 445 -4.30 -23.05 -6.56
CA THR A 445 -4.00 -24.42 -6.13
C THR A 445 -3.66 -25.32 -7.32
N THR A 446 -4.48 -25.31 -8.37
CA THR A 446 -4.33 -26.19 -9.55
C THR A 446 -3.00 -25.97 -10.27
N TYR A 447 -2.56 -24.72 -10.40
CA TYR A 447 -1.28 -24.40 -11.04
C TYR A 447 -0.13 -24.24 -10.05
N SER A 448 -0.40 -24.41 -8.75
CA SER A 448 0.55 -24.23 -7.66
C SER A 448 1.32 -22.92 -7.79
N VAL A 449 0.59 -21.81 -7.75
CA VAL A 449 1.14 -20.45 -7.89
C VAL A 449 1.55 -19.94 -6.51
N TYR A 450 2.80 -20.17 -6.14
CA TYR A 450 3.37 -19.82 -4.84
C TYR A 450 4.86 -19.52 -4.96
N SER A 451 5.35 -18.63 -4.10
CA SER A 451 6.77 -18.35 -3.88
C SER A 451 6.97 -17.79 -2.47
N ASP A 452 8.09 -18.09 -1.83
CA ASP A 452 8.44 -17.53 -0.52
C ASP A 452 8.66 -16.01 -0.58
N ASN A 453 9.09 -15.51 -1.74
CA ASN A 453 9.39 -14.09 -1.98
C ASN A 453 8.13 -13.27 -2.35
N VAL A 454 6.97 -13.91 -2.47
CA VAL A 454 5.74 -13.27 -2.92
C VAL A 454 4.60 -13.41 -1.91
N ARG A 455 3.88 -12.31 -1.68
CA ARG A 455 2.63 -12.28 -0.94
C ARG A 455 1.53 -11.63 -1.78
N TRP A 456 0.28 -12.02 -1.51
CA TRP A 456 -0.87 -11.56 -2.28
C TRP A 456 -1.66 -10.50 -1.55
N LEU A 457 -2.01 -9.42 -2.24
CA LEU A 457 -3.08 -8.51 -1.82
C LEU A 457 -4.27 -8.68 -2.75
N VAL A 458 -5.47 -8.60 -2.20
CA VAL A 458 -6.70 -8.68 -2.98
C VAL A 458 -7.21 -7.27 -3.24
N GLN A 459 -7.17 -6.85 -4.51
CA GLN A 459 -7.69 -5.57 -4.92
C GLN A 459 -9.17 -5.66 -5.29
N ILE A 460 -9.96 -4.71 -4.79
CA ILE A 460 -11.40 -4.59 -5.01
C ILE A 460 -11.64 -3.32 -5.86
N PRO A 461 -11.96 -3.48 -7.16
CA PRO A 461 -12.28 -2.34 -8.02
C PRO A 461 -13.63 -1.70 -7.67
N ARG A 462 -13.69 -0.37 -7.54
CA ARG A 462 -14.92 0.38 -7.20
C ARG A 462 -15.80 0.66 -8.43
N LEU A 463 -16.26 -0.41 -9.08
CA LEU A 463 -17.00 -0.36 -10.36
C LEU A 463 -18.46 -0.79 -10.21
N TYR A 464 -19.09 -0.50 -9.07
CA TYR A 464 -20.47 -0.88 -8.80
C TYR A 464 -21.44 -0.33 -9.85
N ASP A 465 -21.29 0.94 -10.22
CA ASP A 465 -22.06 1.63 -11.27
C ASP A 465 -22.10 0.82 -12.58
N VAL A 466 -20.95 0.29 -13.01
CA VAL A 466 -20.83 -0.51 -14.23
C VAL A 466 -21.56 -1.85 -14.10
N TYR A 467 -21.47 -2.50 -12.94
CA TYR A 467 -22.10 -3.81 -12.71
C TYR A 467 -23.61 -3.71 -12.51
N HIS A 468 -24.06 -2.65 -11.83
CA HIS A 468 -25.47 -2.34 -11.64
C HIS A 468 -26.14 -1.96 -12.97
N SER A 469 -25.48 -1.11 -13.78
CA SER A 469 -25.96 -0.76 -15.12
C SER A 469 -26.13 -1.98 -16.04
N LYS A 470 -25.26 -2.98 -15.87
CA LYS A 470 -25.33 -4.28 -16.58
C LYS A 470 -26.31 -5.28 -15.96
N LYS A 471 -27.03 -4.89 -14.90
CA LYS A 471 -27.97 -5.73 -14.13
C LYS A 471 -27.32 -7.01 -13.58
N GLN A 472 -26.02 -6.96 -13.31
CA GLN A 472 -25.29 -8.08 -12.68
C GLN A 472 -25.46 -8.05 -11.16
N LEU A 473 -25.64 -6.87 -10.59
CA LEU A 473 -25.89 -6.64 -9.18
C LEU A 473 -27.19 -5.85 -9.00
N ALA A 474 -27.96 -6.18 -7.98
CA ALA A 474 -29.23 -5.52 -7.65
C ALA A 474 -29.06 -4.34 -6.70
N ASN A 475 -28.12 -4.43 -5.76
CA ASN A 475 -27.79 -3.38 -4.80
C ASN A 475 -26.33 -3.50 -4.36
N PHE A 476 -25.83 -2.49 -3.64
CA PHE A 476 -24.47 -2.49 -3.14
C PHE A 476 -24.21 -3.61 -2.11
N GLN A 477 -25.21 -3.97 -1.30
CA GLN A 477 -25.09 -5.09 -0.36
C GLN A 477 -24.70 -6.40 -1.06
N GLN A 478 -25.27 -6.70 -2.22
CA GLN A 478 -24.91 -7.89 -2.98
C GLN A 478 -23.42 -7.91 -3.36
N MET A 479 -22.83 -6.76 -3.68
CA MET A 479 -21.39 -6.65 -3.94
C MET A 479 -20.58 -7.00 -2.69
N LEU A 480 -20.95 -6.43 -1.54
CA LEU A 480 -20.29 -6.71 -0.25
C LEU A 480 -20.44 -8.17 0.16
N GLU A 481 -21.62 -8.76 -0.03
CA GLU A 481 -21.89 -10.17 0.23
C GLU A 481 -20.98 -11.07 -0.60
N ASN A 482 -20.83 -10.78 -1.90
CA ASN A 482 -19.97 -11.53 -2.79
C ASN A 482 -18.48 -11.44 -2.42
N ILE A 483 -18.05 -10.33 -1.82
CA ILE A 483 -16.66 -10.11 -1.40
C ILE A 483 -16.39 -10.76 -0.04
N PHE A 484 -17.24 -10.50 0.96
CA PHE A 484 -16.93 -10.83 2.35
C PHE A 484 -17.52 -12.15 2.82
N LEU A 485 -18.75 -12.52 2.43
CA LEU A 485 -19.37 -13.74 2.98
C LEU A 485 -18.55 -15.02 2.73
N PRO A 486 -17.97 -15.26 1.52
CA PRO A 486 -17.12 -16.43 1.30
C PRO A 486 -15.92 -16.49 2.26
N LEU A 487 -15.38 -15.34 2.66
CA LEU A 487 -14.26 -15.24 3.61
C LEU A 487 -14.67 -15.60 5.04
N PHE A 488 -15.90 -15.25 5.43
CA PHE A 488 -16.45 -15.65 6.72
C PHE A 488 -16.82 -17.14 6.74
N GLU A 489 -17.45 -17.64 5.66
CA GLU A 489 -17.84 -19.04 5.50
C GLU A 489 -16.62 -19.97 5.60
N VAL A 490 -15.54 -19.68 4.87
CA VAL A 490 -14.30 -20.46 4.93
C VAL A 490 -13.55 -20.33 6.26
N THR A 491 -13.69 -19.18 6.95
CA THR A 491 -13.07 -18.98 8.27
C THR A 491 -13.79 -19.79 9.35
N VAL A 492 -15.12 -19.89 9.28
CA VAL A 492 -15.93 -20.69 10.21
C VAL A 492 -15.81 -22.18 9.92
N ASN A 493 -15.87 -22.55 8.63
CA ASN A 493 -15.77 -23.92 8.18
C ASN A 493 -14.79 -24.03 7.00
N PRO A 494 -13.51 -24.34 7.26
CA PRO A 494 -12.52 -24.52 6.20
C PRO A 494 -12.86 -25.62 5.18
N HIS A 495 -13.71 -26.59 5.53
CA HIS A 495 -14.14 -27.66 4.61
C HIS A 495 -15.16 -27.18 3.56
N SER A 496 -15.81 -26.03 3.78
CA SER A 496 -16.73 -25.44 2.79
C SER A 496 -15.99 -25.02 1.52
N HIS A 497 -14.84 -24.37 1.69
CA HIS A 497 -13.99 -23.87 0.60
C HIS A 497 -12.51 -24.21 0.89
N PRO A 498 -12.10 -25.48 0.72
CA PRO A 498 -10.78 -25.95 1.13
C PRO A 498 -9.65 -25.24 0.38
N GLU A 499 -9.78 -25.07 -0.93
CA GLU A 499 -8.79 -24.37 -1.76
C GLU A 499 -8.66 -22.89 -1.37
N LEU A 500 -9.78 -22.26 -1.01
CA LEU A 500 -9.80 -20.87 -0.57
C LEU A 500 -9.08 -20.72 0.77
N HIS A 501 -9.27 -21.65 1.70
CA HIS A 501 -8.55 -21.65 2.97
C HIS A 501 -7.03 -21.63 2.75
N LEU A 502 -6.53 -22.45 1.81
CA LEU A 502 -5.10 -22.49 1.46
C LEU A 502 -4.62 -21.17 0.87
N LEU A 503 -5.35 -20.61 -0.10
CA LEU A 503 -5.00 -19.33 -0.70
C LEU A 503 -4.91 -18.22 0.35
N LEU A 504 -5.88 -18.19 1.27
CA LEU A 504 -6.00 -17.17 2.31
C LEU A 504 -4.86 -17.19 3.35
N GLN A 505 -4.09 -18.28 3.46
CA GLN A 505 -2.88 -18.31 4.29
C GLN A 505 -1.75 -17.43 3.71
N HIS A 506 -1.79 -17.15 2.39
CA HIS A 506 -0.78 -16.35 1.68
C HIS A 506 -1.26 -14.95 1.29
N VAL A 507 -2.54 -14.66 1.48
CA VAL A 507 -3.11 -13.32 1.32
C VAL A 507 -2.82 -12.50 2.58
N VAL A 508 -2.28 -11.29 2.41
CA VAL A 508 -1.89 -10.41 3.52
C VAL A 508 -2.86 -9.25 3.74
N GLY A 509 -3.64 -8.86 2.73
CA GLY A 509 -4.52 -7.72 2.87
C GLY A 509 -5.38 -7.40 1.66
N PHE A 510 -6.17 -6.34 1.81
CA PHE A 510 -7.09 -5.81 0.81
C PHE A 510 -6.64 -4.43 0.30
N ASP A 511 -6.83 -4.19 -0.99
CA ASP A 511 -6.62 -2.91 -1.66
C ASP A 511 -7.95 -2.47 -2.32
N SER A 512 -8.24 -1.19 -2.37
CA SER A 512 -9.39 -0.64 -3.10
C SER A 512 -8.89 0.25 -4.24
N VAL A 513 -9.34 0.00 -5.46
CA VAL A 513 -8.81 0.65 -6.67
C VAL A 513 -9.92 1.23 -7.55
N ASP A 514 -9.74 2.45 -8.06
CA ASP A 514 -10.51 3.00 -9.18
C ASP A 514 -9.78 4.22 -9.79
N ASP A 515 -10.39 4.84 -10.80
CA ASP A 515 -10.01 6.12 -11.37
C ASP A 515 -10.35 7.28 -10.41
N GLU A 516 -9.35 7.68 -9.64
CA GLU A 516 -9.43 8.78 -8.66
C GLU A 516 -9.63 10.17 -9.30
N SER A 517 -9.61 10.27 -10.63
CA SER A 517 -9.91 11.53 -11.33
C SER A 517 -11.41 11.76 -11.54
N LYS A 518 -12.26 10.74 -11.35
CA LYS A 518 -13.71 10.88 -11.48
C LYS A 518 -14.27 11.73 -10.35
N PRO A 519 -15.11 12.73 -10.64
CA PRO A 519 -15.74 13.52 -9.60
C PRO A 519 -16.78 12.67 -8.85
N GLU A 520 -16.65 12.63 -7.52
CA GLU A 520 -17.70 12.10 -6.64
C GLU A 520 -18.76 13.17 -6.39
N HIS A 521 -20.02 12.85 -6.68
CA HIS A 521 -21.15 13.79 -6.51
C HIS A 521 -21.79 13.74 -5.13
N HIS A 522 -21.64 12.63 -4.39
CA HIS A 522 -22.27 12.40 -3.09
C HIS A 522 -21.27 12.47 -1.95
N VAL A 523 -21.60 13.24 -0.90
CA VAL A 523 -20.86 13.24 0.36
C VAL A 523 -21.47 12.20 1.27
N PHE A 524 -20.65 11.24 1.71
CA PHE A 524 -21.09 10.22 2.66
C PHE A 524 -21.47 10.85 4.00
N ASN A 525 -22.70 10.62 4.44
CA ASN A 525 -23.28 11.17 5.65
C ASN A 525 -24.31 10.20 6.25
N LEU A 526 -24.95 10.58 7.36
CA LEU A 526 -25.92 9.71 8.06
C LEU A 526 -27.22 9.49 7.29
N ASP A 527 -27.53 10.38 6.34
CA ASP A 527 -28.71 10.29 5.48
C ASP A 527 -28.44 9.45 4.22
N SER A 528 -27.19 9.03 4.01
CA SER A 528 -26.80 8.18 2.88
C SER A 528 -27.52 6.83 2.99
N PRO A 529 -28.03 6.28 1.87
CA PRO A 529 -28.79 5.04 1.91
C PRO A 529 -27.88 3.90 2.36
N LEU A 530 -28.46 2.95 3.11
CA LEU A 530 -27.77 1.72 3.51
C LEU A 530 -27.47 0.84 2.28
N PRO A 531 -26.50 -0.09 2.34
CA PRO A 531 -26.12 -0.94 1.21
C PRO A 531 -27.26 -1.73 0.58
N GLU A 532 -28.27 -2.12 1.36
CA GLU A 532 -29.48 -2.82 0.89
C GLU A 532 -30.34 -1.94 -0.02
N ASN A 533 -30.35 -0.64 0.26
CA ASN A 533 -31.18 0.36 -0.38
C ASN A 533 -30.42 1.17 -1.44
N TRP A 534 -29.11 0.99 -1.56
CA TRP A 534 -28.32 1.62 -2.62
C TRP A 534 -28.58 0.91 -3.94
N THR A 535 -29.63 1.34 -4.64
CA THR A 535 -30.05 0.85 -5.96
C THR A 535 -29.94 1.94 -7.03
N GLU A 536 -29.31 3.06 -6.70
CA GLU A 536 -29.08 4.16 -7.65
C GLU A 536 -28.02 3.76 -8.68
N GLU A 537 -28.10 4.35 -9.87
CA GLU A 537 -27.11 4.14 -10.94
C GLU A 537 -25.75 4.79 -10.62
N ASP A 538 -25.75 5.79 -9.73
CA ASP A 538 -24.55 6.49 -9.31
C ASP A 538 -23.66 5.59 -8.42
N ASN A 539 -22.35 5.66 -8.64
CA ASN A 539 -21.36 4.94 -7.86
C ASN A 539 -21.31 5.51 -6.43
N PRO A 540 -21.30 4.67 -5.37
CA PRO A 540 -21.06 5.16 -4.02
C PRO A 540 -19.73 5.90 -3.89
N PRO A 541 -19.64 6.92 -3.02
CA PRO A 541 -18.39 7.66 -2.81
C PRO A 541 -17.32 6.78 -2.15
N TYR A 542 -16.04 7.15 -2.31
CA TYR A 542 -14.92 6.36 -1.77
C TYR A 542 -15.03 6.10 -0.27
N SER A 543 -15.44 7.09 0.51
CA SER A 543 -15.60 6.96 1.97
C SER A 543 -16.65 5.91 2.35
N TYR A 544 -17.68 5.74 1.51
CA TYR A 544 -18.69 4.69 1.67
C TYR A 544 -18.08 3.31 1.44
N TYR A 545 -17.37 3.11 0.33
CA TYR A 545 -16.63 1.86 0.06
C TYR A 545 -15.66 1.54 1.19
N LEU A 546 -14.89 2.53 1.63
CA LEU A 546 -13.86 2.35 2.65
C LEU A 546 -14.47 1.96 4.00
N TYR A 547 -15.55 2.61 4.44
CA TYR A 547 -16.22 2.27 5.70
C TYR A 547 -16.72 0.83 5.71
N TYR A 548 -17.49 0.41 4.71
CA TYR A 548 -18.02 -0.96 4.70
C TYR A 548 -16.94 -2.01 4.47
N THR A 549 -15.88 -1.69 3.72
CA THR A 549 -14.71 -2.58 3.58
C THR A 549 -13.97 -2.72 4.91
N TYR A 550 -13.73 -1.60 5.60
CA TYR A 550 -13.05 -1.55 6.89
C TYR A 550 -13.85 -2.25 7.99
N ALA A 551 -15.16 -2.00 8.10
CA ALA A 551 -16.01 -2.63 9.11
C ALA A 551 -16.04 -4.15 8.94
N ASN A 552 -16.28 -4.65 7.72
CA ASN A 552 -16.30 -6.09 7.45
C ASN A 552 -14.93 -6.74 7.68
N MET A 553 -13.83 -6.09 7.27
CA MET A 553 -12.49 -6.60 7.54
C MET A 553 -12.20 -6.64 9.05
N THR A 554 -12.59 -5.61 9.80
CA THR A 554 -12.37 -5.55 11.26
C THR A 554 -13.08 -6.71 11.96
N VAL A 555 -14.36 -6.93 11.65
CA VAL A 555 -15.13 -8.06 12.16
C VAL A 555 -14.47 -9.40 11.77
N LEU A 556 -14.04 -9.54 10.51
CA LEU A 556 -13.34 -10.74 10.03
C LEU A 556 -12.03 -10.97 10.77
N ASN A 557 -11.24 -9.93 11.01
CA ASN A 557 -9.97 -10.02 11.73
C ASN A 557 -10.17 -10.44 13.19
N HIS A 558 -11.19 -9.92 13.87
CA HIS A 558 -11.53 -10.38 15.21
C HIS A 558 -11.95 -11.85 15.23
N LEU A 559 -12.78 -12.28 14.29
CA LEU A 559 -13.16 -13.70 14.16
C LEU A 559 -11.93 -14.58 13.90
N ARG A 560 -11.08 -14.19 12.95
CA ARG A 560 -9.85 -14.93 12.60
C ARG A 560 -8.88 -14.99 13.76
N ARG A 561 -8.72 -13.90 14.53
CA ARG A 561 -7.91 -13.89 15.76
C ARG A 561 -8.45 -14.85 16.82
N LEU A 562 -9.76 -14.88 17.02
CA LEU A 562 -10.39 -15.83 17.96
C LEU A 562 -10.14 -17.30 17.58
N LEU A 563 -9.99 -17.57 16.27
CA LEU A 563 -9.69 -18.89 15.72
C LEU A 563 -8.20 -19.12 15.44
N CYS A 564 -7.31 -18.26 15.96
CA CYS A 564 -5.86 -18.33 15.76
C CYS A 564 -5.41 -18.34 14.28
N CYS A 565 -6.19 -17.75 13.39
CA CYS A 565 -5.88 -17.56 11.97
C CYS A 565 -5.16 -16.23 11.72
N SER A 566 -4.45 -16.13 10.58
CA SER A 566 -3.81 -14.88 10.12
C SER A 566 -4.83 -13.77 9.90
N THR A 567 -4.51 -12.54 10.28
CA THR A 567 -5.35 -11.35 10.04
C THR A 567 -4.95 -10.62 8.76
N TYR A 568 -5.85 -9.77 8.25
CA TYR A 568 -5.64 -8.99 7.04
C TYR A 568 -5.42 -7.51 7.34
N THR A 569 -4.67 -6.84 6.46
CA THR A 569 -4.47 -5.38 6.51
C THR A 569 -5.23 -4.69 5.37
N ILE A 570 -5.56 -3.41 5.53
CA ILE A 570 -6.14 -2.58 4.47
C ILE A 570 -5.06 -1.62 3.97
N SER A 571 -4.74 -1.72 2.68
CA SER A 571 -3.75 -0.88 1.96
C SER A 571 -4.33 -0.35 0.65
N PRO A 572 -5.35 0.54 0.69
CA PRO A 572 -6.02 0.98 -0.50
C PRO A 572 -5.21 2.04 -1.24
N LYS A 573 -5.44 2.10 -2.56
CA LYS A 573 -4.99 3.19 -3.41
C LYS A 573 -5.80 4.45 -3.08
N SER A 574 -5.12 5.56 -2.82
CA SER A 574 -5.75 6.88 -2.77
C SER A 574 -4.86 7.89 -3.49
N VAL A 575 -5.24 8.31 -4.69
CA VAL A 575 -4.57 9.40 -5.42
C VAL A 575 -5.58 10.50 -5.69
N SER A 576 -6.04 11.23 -4.67
CA SER A 576 -6.87 12.40 -4.95
C SER A 576 -6.01 13.59 -5.36
N PRO A 577 -6.28 14.25 -6.51
CA PRO A 577 -5.96 15.65 -6.71
C PRO A 577 -6.67 16.49 -5.63
N CYS A 578 -6.27 17.74 -5.44
CA CYS A 578 -6.68 18.66 -4.37
C CYS A 578 -8.20 18.80 -4.04
N LEU A 579 -9.12 18.17 -4.79
CA LEU A 579 -10.57 18.36 -4.65
C LEU A 579 -11.27 17.45 -3.63
N HIS A 580 -10.75 16.25 -3.30
CA HIS A 580 -11.46 15.31 -2.41
C HIS A 580 -10.80 15.20 -1.04
N SER A 581 -11.01 16.20 -0.18
CA SER A 581 -10.51 16.23 1.20
C SER A 581 -11.04 15.08 2.07
N ALA A 582 -12.25 14.60 1.79
CA ALA A 582 -12.91 13.50 2.48
C ALA A 582 -12.23 12.14 2.21
N THR A 583 -11.90 11.84 0.94
CA THR A 583 -11.25 10.59 0.50
C THR A 583 -9.92 10.37 1.23
N THR A 584 -9.04 11.37 1.22
CA THR A 584 -7.74 11.28 1.91
C THR A 584 -7.87 11.33 3.44
N ALA A 585 -8.89 12.01 3.99
CA ALA A 585 -9.17 12.01 5.43
C ALA A 585 -9.56 10.61 5.92
N CYS A 586 -10.49 9.96 5.22
CA CYS A 586 -10.90 8.58 5.51
C CYS A 586 -9.73 7.61 5.40
N SER A 587 -8.91 7.76 4.35
CA SER A 587 -7.69 6.99 4.16
C SER A 587 -6.69 7.16 5.31
N SER A 588 -6.47 8.39 5.79
CA SER A 588 -5.52 8.66 6.88
C SER A 588 -5.94 8.07 8.23
N VAL A 589 -7.20 7.67 8.40
CA VAL A 589 -7.73 7.07 9.63
C VAL A 589 -7.70 5.54 9.60
N THR A 590 -8.03 4.93 8.46
CA THR A 590 -8.40 3.50 8.38
C THR A 590 -7.34 2.57 7.79
N ILE A 591 -6.24 3.11 7.27
CA ILE A 591 -5.26 2.39 6.45
C ILE A 591 -3.92 2.24 7.16
N GLU A 592 -3.30 1.05 7.07
CA GLU A 592 -1.93 0.80 7.53
C GLU A 592 -0.87 1.35 6.56
N THR A 593 -0.95 1.01 5.27
CA THR A 593 -0.01 1.46 4.22
C THR A 593 -0.71 2.14 3.05
N LEU A 594 -0.26 3.35 2.68
CA LEU A 594 -0.82 4.06 1.53
C LEU A 594 0.00 3.80 0.26
N CYS A 595 -0.63 3.13 -0.69
CA CYS A 595 -0.06 2.66 -1.96
C CYS A 595 0.43 3.75 -2.92
N ARG A 596 -0.14 4.96 -2.88
CA ARG A 596 0.32 6.13 -3.62
C ARG A 596 -0.01 7.39 -2.83
N SER A 597 0.96 8.28 -2.63
CA SER A 597 0.74 9.57 -1.98
C SER A 597 1.33 10.70 -2.84
N ILE A 598 0.65 11.09 -3.92
CA ILE A 598 1.06 12.27 -4.73
C ILE A 598 0.56 13.58 -4.08
N SER A 599 -0.52 13.51 -3.31
CA SER A 599 -1.21 14.66 -2.69
C SER A 599 -0.76 15.15 -1.29
N PRO A 600 0.21 14.55 -0.55
CA PRO A 600 0.71 15.17 0.68
C PRO A 600 1.27 16.59 0.43
N ALA A 601 1.75 16.85 -0.80
CA ALA A 601 2.19 18.16 -1.25
C ALA A 601 1.07 19.22 -1.31
N ALA A 602 -0.20 18.82 -1.44
CA ALA A 602 -1.34 19.73 -1.57
C ALA A 602 -2.01 20.11 -0.23
N SER A 603 -1.80 19.30 0.82
CA SER A 603 -2.41 19.47 2.13
C SER A 603 -1.40 19.20 3.23
N TRP A 604 -0.67 20.25 3.60
CA TRP A 604 0.41 20.20 4.58
C TRP A 604 0.01 19.65 5.96
N CYS A 605 -1.26 19.73 6.39
CA CYS A 605 -1.76 19.07 7.61
C CYS A 605 -1.56 17.55 7.64
N ARG A 606 -1.41 16.93 6.46
CA ARG A 606 -1.49 15.48 6.27
C ARG A 606 -0.15 14.77 6.25
N CYS A 607 0.94 15.44 5.85
CA CYS A 607 2.26 14.81 5.88
C CYS A 607 2.68 14.37 7.28
N PRO A 608 2.49 15.14 8.38
CA PRO A 608 2.93 14.71 9.72
C PRO A 608 2.24 13.42 10.17
N LEU A 609 0.98 13.21 9.78
CA LEU A 609 0.19 12.01 10.09
C LEU A 609 0.65 10.78 9.29
N MET A 610 1.13 10.97 8.05
CA MET A 610 1.61 9.87 7.19
C MET A 610 3.12 9.61 7.26
N THR A 611 3.94 10.60 7.64
CA THR A 611 5.40 10.44 7.80
C THR A 611 5.76 9.45 8.91
N HIS A 612 4.83 9.13 9.81
CA HIS A 612 5.00 8.11 10.84
C HIS A 612 4.61 6.69 10.40
N CYS A 613 4.02 6.52 9.21
CA CYS A 613 3.61 5.19 8.70
C CYS A 613 4.71 4.53 7.87
N SER A 614 5.59 5.31 7.24
CA SER A 614 6.77 4.80 6.52
C SER A 614 8.00 4.70 7.41
N SER A 615 7.90 4.00 8.54
CA SER A 615 9.04 3.71 9.41
C SER A 615 9.52 2.26 9.28
N THR A 616 9.77 1.83 8.04
CA THR A 616 10.90 0.92 7.76
C THR A 616 12.12 1.75 7.43
N LEU A 617 12.52 2.62 8.37
CA LEU A 617 13.88 3.13 8.41
C LEU A 617 14.61 2.21 9.38
N PRO A 618 15.52 1.33 8.92
CA PRO A 618 16.41 0.67 9.85
C PRO A 618 17.20 1.77 10.57
N ARG A 619 17.27 1.66 11.90
CA ARG A 619 18.09 2.49 12.76
C ARG A 619 19.53 2.59 12.28
#